data_AF-A0AAV4AEI6-F1
#
_entry.id   AF-A0AAV4AEI6-F1
#
_cell.length_a   1.000
_cell.length_b   1.000
_cell.length_c   1.000
_cell.angle_alpha   90.00
_cell.angle_beta   90.00
_cell.angle_gamma   90.00
#
_symmetry.space_group_name_H-M   'P 1'
#
loop_
_entity.id
_entity.type
_entity.pdbx_description
1 polymer ?
#
loop_
_entity_poly.entity_id
_entity_poly.type
_entity_poly.pdbx_seq_one_letter_code
_entity_poly.pdbx_strand_id
1 'polypeptide(L)'
;MLAHAGGNFTLCSLPPNSPLTPPQLLFSFLLCINILKHEGEIDEDEWRFFLTGGVGLDNPHPRPAEWLPAKSWDELCRVNNLPTFTGIQESFRDEAKYWRRLYDSLVIPSVQEFVTAKLGKLFVEPPPFDLSKSFDDSSCTTPLLFVLSPGSDPMAALLKFADDNVCEITRWI
;
A
#
# COMPACT_ATOMS: atom_id res chain seq x y z
N MET A 1 5.93 -6.99 8.32
CA MET A 1 7.36 -6.98 7.91
C MET A 1 7.97 -5.74 8.52
N LEU A 2 8.86 -5.75 9.51
CA LEU A 2 9.84 -6.72 9.98
C LEU A 2 9.96 -6.57 11.51
N ALA A 3 10.29 -7.64 12.24
CA ALA A 3 11.03 -7.51 13.48
C ALA A 3 12.41 -6.96 13.09
N HIS A 4 12.57 -5.64 13.06
CA HIS A 4 13.87 -5.06 12.77
C HIS A 4 14.66 -5.01 14.09
N ALA A 5 15.62 -5.90 14.24
CA ALA A 5 16.63 -5.84 15.28
C ALA A 5 17.59 -4.67 14.97
N GLY A 6 17.14 -3.46 15.25
CA GLY A 6 17.92 -2.23 15.13
C GLY A 6 17.91 -1.52 16.47
N GLY A 7 18.82 -1.90 17.36
CA GLY A 7 18.85 -1.50 18.77
C GLY A 7 18.63 -2.69 19.70
N ASN A 8 19.01 -2.57 20.97
CA ASN A 8 18.99 -3.62 22.01
C ASN A 8 17.58 -4.15 22.38
N PHE A 9 16.63 -4.22 21.44
CA PHE A 9 15.25 -4.61 21.68
C PHE A 9 14.63 -5.25 20.43
N THR A 10 13.68 -6.16 20.66
CA THR A 10 12.83 -6.72 19.59
C THR A 10 11.49 -6.00 19.64
N LEU A 11 11.18 -5.24 18.59
CA LEU A 11 9.95 -4.47 18.50
C LEU A 11 8.78 -5.34 18.02
N CYS A 12 7.82 -5.60 18.90
CA CYS A 12 6.55 -6.23 18.56
C CYS A 12 5.55 -5.13 18.15
N SER A 13 5.21 -5.05 16.86
CA SER A 13 4.28 -4.02 16.37
C SER A 13 2.95 -4.58 15.87
N LEU A 14 1.91 -3.94 16.42
CA LEU A 14 0.49 -3.86 16.04
C LEU A 14 -0.42 -5.08 16.27
N PRO A 15 -1.69 -4.83 16.68
CA PRO A 15 -2.70 -5.85 16.85
C PRO A 15 -2.98 -6.55 15.51
N PRO A 16 -3.31 -7.85 15.53
CA PRO A 16 -3.84 -8.54 14.35
C PRO A 16 -5.02 -7.71 13.84
N ASN A 17 -5.02 -7.34 12.56
CA ASN A 17 -6.03 -6.52 11.87
C ASN A 17 -5.85 -4.98 11.89
N SER A 18 -4.68 -4.43 12.19
CA SER A 18 -4.45 -2.99 11.97
C SER A 18 -4.57 -2.62 10.48
N PRO A 19 -5.22 -1.50 10.11
CA PRO A 19 -5.27 -1.07 8.72
C PRO A 19 -3.86 -0.80 8.20
N LEU A 20 -3.61 -1.17 6.95
CA LEU A 20 -2.33 -0.94 6.29
C LEU A 20 -2.02 0.57 6.28
N THR A 21 -0.81 0.94 6.70
CA THR A 21 -0.41 2.35 6.70
C THR A 21 -0.08 2.82 5.28
N PRO A 22 -0.23 4.12 4.95
CA PRO A 22 0.11 4.63 3.63
C PRO A 22 1.53 4.29 3.14
N PRO A 23 2.59 4.35 3.98
CA PRO A 23 3.94 3.94 3.57
C PRO A 23 4.07 2.46 3.25
N GLN A 24 3.38 1.58 4.00
CA GLN A 24 3.38 0.14 3.74
C GLN A 24 2.67 -0.17 2.42
N LEU A 25 1.54 0.49 2.14
CA LEU A 25 0.84 0.35 0.86
C LEU A 25 1.70 0.81 -0.30
N LEU A 26 2.37 1.95 -0.17
CA LEU A 26 3.28 2.47 -1.20
C LEU A 26 4.42 1.49 -1.47
N PHE A 27 5.02 0.92 -0.42
CA PHE A 27 6.07 -0.08 -0.57
C PHE A 27 5.57 -1.32 -1.33
N SER A 28 4.43 -1.88 -0.94
CA SER A 28 3.85 -3.05 -1.62
C SER A 28 3.46 -2.74 -3.07
N PHE A 29 2.93 -1.55 -3.34
CA PHE A 29 2.64 -1.07 -4.69
C PHE A 29 3.90 -0.99 -5.55
N LEU A 30 4.97 -0.34 -5.06
CA LEU A 30 6.23 -0.22 -5.79
C LEU A 30 6.89 -1.58 -6.04
N LEU A 31 6.81 -2.51 -5.08
CA LEU A 31 7.27 -3.87 -5.28
C LEU A 31 6.51 -4.56 -6.41
N CYS A 32 5.18 -4.43 -6.42
CA CYS A 32 4.32 -4.99 -7.48
C CYS A 32 4.69 -4.43 -8.85
N ILE A 33 4.85 -3.10 -8.95
CA ILE A 33 5.25 -2.45 -10.20
C ILE A 33 6.62 -2.95 -10.66
N ASN A 34 7.61 -3.04 -9.75
CA ASN A 34 8.94 -3.52 -10.12
C ASN A 34 8.94 -4.97 -10.65
N ILE A 35 8.11 -5.84 -10.08
CA ILE A 35 7.94 -7.22 -10.58
C ILE A 35 7.35 -7.20 -11.99
N LEU A 36 6.26 -6.48 -12.20
CA LEU A 36 5.59 -6.39 -13.52
C LEU A 36 6.50 -5.75 -14.58
N LYS A 37 7.31 -4.77 -14.21
CA LYS A 37 8.33 -4.18 -15.10
C LYS A 37 9.40 -5.20 -15.50
N HIS A 38 9.85 -6.03 -14.56
CA HIS A 38 10.81 -7.10 -14.86
C HIS A 38 10.21 -8.18 -15.77
N GLU A 39 8.90 -8.44 -15.67
CA GLU A 39 8.16 -9.35 -16.55
C GLU A 39 7.86 -8.75 -17.94
N GLY A 40 8.11 -7.45 -18.14
CA GLY A 40 7.82 -6.76 -19.40
C GLY A 40 6.33 -6.40 -19.59
N GLU A 41 5.54 -6.46 -18.52
CA GLU A 41 4.10 -6.16 -18.52
C GLU A 41 3.81 -4.65 -18.40
N ILE A 42 4.80 -3.86 -17.97
CA ILE A 42 4.69 -2.40 -17.82
C ILE A 42 5.78 -1.75 -18.68
N ASP A 43 5.35 -0.91 -19.61
CA ASP A 43 6.25 -0.10 -20.41
C ASP A 43 6.89 1.03 -19.58
N GLU A 44 8.17 1.31 -19.81
CA GLU A 44 8.91 2.33 -19.05
C GLU A 44 8.43 3.74 -19.33
N ASP A 45 7.97 4.04 -20.54
CA ASP A 45 7.50 5.38 -20.89
C ASP A 45 6.09 5.61 -20.32
N GLU A 46 5.25 4.58 -20.27
CA GLU A 46 3.99 4.60 -19.51
C GLU A 46 4.22 4.81 -18.01
N TRP A 47 5.17 4.09 -17.42
CA TRP A 47 5.51 4.24 -16.01
C TRP A 47 6.07 5.63 -15.69
N ARG A 48 6.95 6.16 -16.55
CA ARG A 48 7.46 7.54 -16.42
C ARG A 48 6.34 8.55 -16.48
N PHE A 49 5.43 8.41 -17.46
CA PHE A 49 4.27 9.27 -17.58
C PHE A 49 3.39 9.22 -16.32
N PHE A 50 3.15 8.03 -15.76
CA PHE A 50 2.41 7.88 -14.51
C PHE A 50 3.04 8.65 -13.34
N LEU A 51 4.38 8.60 -13.21
CA LEU A 51 5.08 9.25 -12.10
C LEU A 51 5.17 10.78 -12.23
N THR A 52 5.42 11.29 -13.43
CA THR A 52 5.74 12.71 -13.62
C THR A 52 4.63 13.49 -14.32
N GLY A 53 3.65 12.80 -14.89
CA GLY A 53 2.80 13.35 -15.94
C GLY A 53 3.59 13.64 -17.21
N GLY A 54 2.89 14.18 -18.20
CA GLY A 54 3.53 14.73 -19.39
C GLY A 54 3.98 16.18 -19.18
N VAL A 55 5.00 16.60 -19.92
CA VAL A 55 5.29 18.02 -20.16
C VAL A 55 4.91 18.31 -21.61
N GLY A 56 4.11 19.34 -21.85
CA GLY A 56 3.58 19.59 -23.19
C GLY A 56 3.08 21.01 -23.38
N LEU A 57 3.01 21.38 -24.66
CA LEU A 57 2.45 22.63 -25.17
C LEU A 57 0.92 22.65 -25.03
N ASP A 58 0.31 23.78 -25.39
CA ASP A 58 -1.13 24.01 -25.33
C ASP A 58 -1.93 22.87 -25.99
N ASN A 59 -2.98 22.42 -25.29
CA ASN A 59 -3.87 21.38 -25.76
C ASN A 59 -4.90 21.96 -26.75
N PRO A 60 -4.92 21.53 -28.03
CA PRO A 60 -5.88 22.04 -29.01
C PRO A 60 -7.29 21.46 -28.83
N HIS A 61 -7.46 20.43 -28.00
CA HIS A 61 -8.72 19.72 -27.85
C HIS A 61 -9.63 20.35 -26.79
N PRO A 62 -10.86 20.76 -27.14
CA PRO A 62 -11.78 21.32 -26.17
C PRO A 62 -12.22 20.27 -25.16
N ARG A 63 -12.34 20.69 -23.91
CA ARG A 63 -12.75 19.84 -22.79
C ARG A 63 -14.18 19.33 -23.01
N PRO A 64 -14.40 18.01 -22.96
CA PRO A 64 -15.73 17.43 -23.18
C PRO A 64 -16.66 17.51 -21.96
N ALA A 65 -16.11 17.76 -20.76
CA ALA A 65 -16.88 17.80 -19.52
C ALA A 65 -16.40 18.91 -18.57
N GLU A 66 -17.34 19.62 -17.96
CA GLU A 66 -17.06 20.74 -17.05
C GLU A 66 -16.49 20.31 -15.69
N TRP A 67 -16.86 19.11 -15.22
CA TRP A 67 -16.41 18.57 -13.94
C TRP A 67 -14.93 18.19 -13.94
N LEU A 68 -14.32 17.99 -15.11
CA LEU A 68 -12.92 17.61 -15.22
C LEU A 68 -12.04 18.88 -15.26
N PRO A 69 -11.07 19.02 -14.34
CA PRO A 69 -10.12 20.12 -14.39
C PRO A 69 -9.35 20.16 -15.71
N ALA A 70 -9.03 21.36 -16.21
CA ALA A 70 -8.36 21.50 -17.50
C ALA A 70 -7.02 20.77 -17.55
N LYS A 71 -6.22 20.88 -16.48
CA LYS A 71 -4.96 20.14 -16.35
C LYS A 71 -5.16 18.62 -16.49
N SER A 72 -6.21 18.06 -15.88
CA SER A 72 -6.49 16.61 -15.96
C SER A 72 -6.89 16.19 -17.38
N TRP A 73 -7.60 17.04 -18.12
CA TRP A 73 -7.90 16.80 -19.53
C TRP A 73 -6.65 16.84 -20.40
N ASP A 74 -5.73 17.77 -20.12
CA ASP A 74 -4.46 17.87 -20.85
C ASP A 74 -3.62 16.61 -20.67
N GLU A 75 -3.53 16.07 -19.45
CA GLU A 75 -2.85 14.79 -19.20
C GLU A 75 -3.54 13.63 -19.94
N LEU A 76 -4.88 13.57 -19.97
CA LEU A 76 -5.61 12.52 -20.69
C LEU A 76 -5.37 12.59 -22.19
N CYS A 77 -5.34 13.79 -22.78
CA CYS A 77 -5.00 13.97 -24.20
C CYS A 77 -3.55 13.54 -24.50
N ARG A 78 -2.63 13.70 -23.53
CA ARG A 78 -1.24 13.26 -23.69
C ARG A 78 -1.10 11.75 -23.57
N VAL A 79 -1.78 11.14 -22.59
CA VAL A 79 -1.74 9.69 -22.39
C VAL A 79 -2.29 8.95 -23.61
N ASN A 80 -3.23 9.55 -24.36
CA ASN A 80 -3.74 9.01 -25.63
C ASN A 80 -2.65 8.74 -26.69
N ASN A 81 -1.50 9.42 -26.61
CA ASN A 81 -0.39 9.21 -27.54
C ASN A 81 0.52 8.03 -27.15
N LEU A 82 0.28 7.41 -26.00
CA LEU A 82 0.98 6.19 -25.60
C LEU A 82 0.34 4.97 -26.30
N PRO A 83 1.13 3.97 -26.74
CA PRO A 83 0.64 2.86 -27.55
C PRO A 83 -0.55 2.10 -26.93
N THR A 84 -0.50 1.84 -25.62
CA THR A 84 -1.55 1.08 -24.90
C THR A 84 -2.82 1.89 -24.66
N PHE A 85 -2.71 3.22 -24.64
CA PHE A 85 -3.81 4.12 -24.27
C PHE A 85 -4.42 4.85 -25.47
N THR A 86 -4.05 4.46 -26.69
CA THR A 86 -4.65 5.03 -27.91
C THR A 86 -6.16 4.77 -27.92
N GLY A 87 -6.95 5.84 -28.07
CA GLY A 87 -8.42 5.78 -28.06
C GLY A 87 -9.06 6.17 -26.72
N ILE A 88 -8.26 6.47 -25.69
CA ILE A 88 -8.78 6.87 -24.37
C ILE A 88 -9.52 8.21 -24.43
N GLN A 89 -9.09 9.12 -25.30
CA GLN A 89 -9.72 10.43 -25.46
C GLN A 89 -11.15 10.31 -26.01
N GLU A 90 -11.34 9.45 -27.01
CA GLU A 90 -12.63 9.12 -27.60
C GLU A 90 -13.52 8.40 -26.58
N SER A 91 -13.00 7.37 -25.90
CA SER A 91 -13.73 6.67 -24.83
C SER A 91 -14.20 7.63 -23.74
N PHE A 92 -13.38 8.60 -23.34
CA PHE A 92 -13.77 9.61 -22.37
C PHE A 92 -14.93 10.48 -22.86
N ARG A 93 -14.88 10.89 -24.13
CA ARG A 93 -15.91 11.73 -24.75
C ARG A 93 -17.24 10.99 -24.87
N ASP A 94 -17.19 9.73 -25.27
CA ASP A 94 -18.38 8.90 -25.49
C ASP A 94 -19.01 8.44 -24.17
N GLU A 95 -18.20 8.22 -23.13
CA GLU A 95 -18.64 7.65 -21.84
C GLU A 95 -18.36 8.54 -20.62
N ALA A 96 -18.49 9.87 -20.75
CA ALA A 96 -18.14 10.83 -19.69
C ALA A 96 -18.76 10.54 -18.30
N LYS A 97 -19.94 9.90 -18.24
CA LYS A 97 -20.58 9.50 -16.98
C LYS A 97 -19.85 8.34 -16.29
N TYR A 98 -19.35 7.36 -17.05
CA TYR A 98 -18.58 6.25 -16.51
C TYR A 98 -17.23 6.75 -15.99
N TRP A 99 -16.54 7.56 -16.79
CA TRP A 99 -15.28 8.19 -16.41
C TRP A 99 -15.39 9.07 -15.17
N ARG A 100 -16.52 9.75 -14.99
CA ARG A 100 -16.78 10.50 -13.75
C ARG A 100 -16.80 9.59 -12.52
N ARG A 101 -17.40 8.40 -12.61
CA ARG A 101 -17.41 7.43 -11.49
C ARG A 101 -16.01 6.94 -11.15
N LEU A 102 -15.17 6.73 -12.17
CA LEU A 102 -13.76 6.38 -11.98
C LEU A 102 -12.99 7.53 -11.34
N TYR A 103 -13.20 8.76 -11.80
CA TYR A 103 -12.55 9.95 -11.25
C TYR A 103 -12.94 10.21 -9.79
N ASP A 104 -14.21 10.00 -9.45
CA ASP A 104 -14.75 10.15 -8.09
C ASP A 104 -14.41 8.93 -7.19
N SER A 105 -13.72 7.91 -7.70
CA SER A 105 -13.34 6.71 -6.94
C SER A 105 -12.15 6.96 -6.00
N LEU A 106 -12.04 6.15 -4.95
CA LEU A 106 -10.99 6.30 -3.95
C LEU A 106 -9.71 5.57 -4.42
N VAL A 107 -8.63 6.34 -4.59
CA VAL A 107 -7.33 5.80 -5.05
C VAL A 107 -6.77 4.74 -4.10
N ILE A 108 -6.86 4.94 -2.78
CA ILE A 108 -6.25 4.03 -1.79
C ILE A 108 -6.85 2.60 -1.88
N PRO A 109 -8.19 2.42 -1.83
CA PRO A 109 -8.81 1.12 -2.07
C PRO A 109 -8.46 0.50 -3.42
N SER A 110 -8.42 1.30 -4.49
CA SER A 110 -8.06 0.79 -5.82
C SER A 110 -6.63 0.26 -5.87
N VAL A 111 -5.68 0.94 -5.22
CA VAL A 111 -4.28 0.47 -5.12
C VAL A 111 -4.19 -0.79 -4.25
N GLN A 112 -4.95 -0.88 -3.15
CA GLN A 112 -4.99 -2.09 -2.32
C GLN A 112 -5.54 -3.29 -3.10
N GLU A 113 -6.62 -3.10 -3.85
CA GLU A 113 -7.22 -4.15 -4.68
C GLU A 113 -6.25 -4.60 -5.78
N PHE A 114 -5.57 -3.66 -6.43
CA PHE A 114 -4.54 -3.95 -7.44
C PHE A 114 -3.39 -4.80 -6.86
N VAL A 115 -2.80 -4.39 -5.74
CA VAL A 115 -1.71 -5.13 -5.08
C VAL A 115 -2.21 -6.51 -4.64
N THR A 116 -3.43 -6.60 -4.12
CA THR A 116 -4.05 -7.87 -3.73
C THR A 116 -4.22 -8.82 -4.90
N ALA A 117 -4.66 -8.30 -6.05
CA ALA A 117 -4.87 -9.10 -7.26
C ALA A 117 -3.56 -9.62 -7.85
N LYS A 118 -2.47 -8.85 -7.74
CA LYS A 118 -1.17 -9.19 -8.36
C LYS A 118 -0.23 -9.97 -7.44
N LEU A 119 -0.11 -9.56 -6.17
CA LEU A 119 0.83 -10.17 -5.21
C LEU A 119 0.14 -11.02 -4.14
N GLY A 120 -1.18 -10.87 -3.98
CA GLY A 120 -1.96 -11.55 -2.95
C GLY A 120 -2.18 -10.73 -1.69
N LYS A 121 -3.13 -11.18 -0.87
CA LYS A 121 -3.58 -10.48 0.35
C LYS A 121 -2.49 -10.27 1.40
N LEU A 122 -1.47 -11.12 1.44
CA LEU A 122 -0.35 -11.04 2.38
C LEU A 122 0.50 -9.76 2.23
N PHE A 123 0.38 -9.06 1.10
CA PHE A 123 1.10 -7.81 0.85
C PHE A 123 0.29 -6.56 1.22
N VAL A 124 -0.98 -6.72 1.61
CA VAL A 124 -1.85 -5.64 2.07
C VAL A 124 -2.41 -5.86 3.47
N GLU A 125 -2.36 -7.08 3.99
CA GLU A 125 -2.75 -7.42 5.35
C GLU A 125 -1.50 -7.48 6.24
N PRO A 126 -1.50 -6.85 7.43
CA PRO A 126 -0.44 -7.10 8.37
C PRO A 126 -0.46 -8.57 8.78
N PRO A 127 0.70 -9.24 8.92
CA PRO A 127 0.73 -10.58 9.46
C PRO A 127 0.13 -10.55 10.88
N PRO A 128 -0.62 -11.60 11.27
CA PRO A 128 -1.07 -11.72 12.64
C PRO A 128 0.15 -11.70 13.57
N PHE A 129 0.03 -10.96 14.67
CA PHE A 129 1.05 -10.96 15.70
C PHE A 129 1.15 -12.36 16.32
N ASP A 130 2.36 -12.93 16.31
CA ASP A 130 2.66 -14.25 16.86
C ASP A 130 3.67 -14.10 18.01
N LEU A 131 3.17 -14.26 19.23
CA LEU A 131 3.97 -14.11 20.44
C LEU A 131 5.02 -15.21 20.57
N SER A 132 4.71 -16.43 20.13
CA SER A 132 5.64 -17.57 20.21
C SER A 132 6.84 -17.33 19.32
N LYS A 133 6.61 -16.95 18.05
CA LYS A 133 7.71 -16.64 17.13
C LYS A 133 8.55 -15.46 17.60
N SER A 134 7.88 -14.43 18.13
CA SER A 134 8.59 -13.25 18.67
C SER A 134 9.47 -13.62 19.87
N PHE A 135 9.02 -14.57 20.70
CA PHE A 135 9.79 -15.09 21.83
C PHE A 135 10.98 -15.95 21.37
N ASP A 136 10.78 -16.83 20.39
CA ASP A 136 11.86 -17.66 19.82
C ASP A 136 12.98 -16.80 19.20
N ASP A 137 12.62 -15.65 18.62
CA ASP A 137 13.57 -14.67 18.06
C ASP A 137 14.20 -13.75 19.12
N SER A 138 13.81 -13.88 20.41
CA SER A 138 14.30 -13.03 21.50
C SER A 138 15.44 -13.68 22.30
N SER A 139 16.12 -12.88 23.14
CA SER A 139 17.15 -13.39 24.04
C SER A 139 17.03 -12.74 25.42
N CYS A 140 17.61 -13.36 26.46
CA CYS A 140 17.64 -12.80 27.80
C CYS A 140 18.38 -11.44 27.91
N THR A 141 19.13 -11.06 26.88
CA THR A 141 19.81 -9.76 26.77
C THR A 141 19.08 -8.77 25.86
N THR A 142 17.98 -9.18 25.22
CA THR A 142 17.22 -8.38 24.26
C THR A 142 15.74 -8.39 24.66
N PRO A 143 15.28 -7.42 25.47
CA PRO A 143 13.89 -7.38 25.91
C PRO A 143 12.92 -7.26 24.73
N LEU A 144 11.78 -7.93 24.87
CA LEU A 144 10.62 -7.73 24.01
C LEU A 144 9.92 -6.43 24.38
N LEU A 145 9.84 -5.49 23.44
CA LEU A 145 9.14 -4.23 23.62
C LEU A 145 7.80 -4.26 22.87
N PHE A 146 6.72 -4.07 23.60
CA PHE A 146 5.36 -4.01 23.05
C PHE A 146 4.92 -2.55 22.91
N VAL A 147 4.65 -2.10 21.68
CA VAL A 147 4.09 -0.77 21.43
C VAL A 147 2.58 -0.89 21.27
N LEU A 148 1.85 -0.27 22.19
CA LEU A 148 0.39 -0.37 22.26
C LEU A 148 -0.27 0.84 21.62
N SER A 149 -1.26 0.57 20.77
CA SER A 149 -2.24 1.58 20.38
C SER A 149 -3.27 1.77 21.50
N PRO A 150 -3.87 2.96 21.67
CA PRO A 150 -4.92 3.18 22.66
C PRO A 150 -6.04 2.14 22.56
N GLY A 151 -6.38 1.49 23.68
CA GLY A 151 -7.43 0.47 23.74
C GLY A 151 -7.00 -0.97 23.41
N SER A 152 -5.72 -1.21 23.08
CA SER A 152 -5.16 -2.54 22.86
C SER A 152 -4.32 -2.96 24.07
N ASP A 153 -4.77 -3.93 24.86
CA ASP A 153 -4.00 -4.51 25.97
C ASP A 153 -3.61 -5.97 25.67
N PRO A 154 -2.32 -6.28 25.39
CA PRO A 154 -1.88 -7.64 25.13
C PRO A 154 -1.69 -8.46 26.41
N MET A 155 -1.92 -7.89 27.60
CA MET A 155 -1.56 -8.53 28.86
C MET A 155 -2.26 -9.87 29.07
N ALA A 156 -3.51 -10.01 28.64
CA ALA A 156 -4.24 -11.28 28.72
C ALA A 156 -3.56 -12.39 27.87
N ALA A 157 -3.07 -12.05 26.68
CA ALA A 157 -2.36 -12.99 25.81
C ALA A 157 -0.96 -13.32 26.36
N LEU A 158 -0.28 -12.33 26.93
CA LEU A 158 1.02 -12.50 27.57
C LEU A 158 0.93 -13.41 28.80
N LEU A 159 0.00 -13.15 29.70
CA LEU A 159 -0.21 -13.97 30.91
C LEU A 159 -0.49 -15.42 30.55
N LYS A 160 -1.39 -15.65 29.58
CA LYS A 160 -1.67 -17.00 29.08
C LYS A 160 -0.41 -17.68 28.53
N PHE A 161 0.39 -16.96 27.72
CA PHE A 161 1.62 -17.50 27.16
C PHE A 161 2.66 -17.82 28.23
N ALA A 162 2.75 -17.00 29.28
CA ALA A 162 3.64 -17.20 30.41
C ALA A 162 3.26 -18.45 31.22
N ASP A 163 1.96 -18.68 31.44
CA ASP A 163 1.46 -19.92 32.06
C ASP A 163 1.81 -21.15 31.21
N ASP A 164 1.60 -21.07 29.88
CA ASP A 164 1.85 -22.17 28.94
C ASP A 164 3.36 -22.51 28.82
N ASN A 165 4.26 -21.53 29.01
CA ASN A 165 5.71 -21.68 28.87
C ASN A 165 6.48 -21.65 30.20
N VAL A 166 5.78 -21.62 31.34
CA VAL A 166 6.36 -21.58 32.70
C VAL A 166 7.39 -20.44 32.85
N CYS A 167 7.00 -19.23 32.44
CA CYS A 167 7.84 -18.03 32.51
C CYS A 167 7.19 -16.96 33.40
N GLU A 168 7.98 -16.13 34.10
CA GLU A 168 7.45 -14.98 34.85
C GLU A 168 7.48 -13.71 34.00
N ILE A 169 6.38 -12.94 34.00
CA ILE A 169 6.32 -11.62 33.35
C ILE A 169 6.65 -10.55 34.40
N THR A 170 7.82 -9.95 34.29
CA THR A 170 8.15 -8.75 35.08
C THR A 170 7.69 -7.49 34.36
N ARG A 171 6.78 -6.75 34.98
CA ARG A 171 6.31 -5.46 34.47
C ARG A 171 7.28 -4.36 34.89
N TRP A 172 8.00 -3.79 33.92
CA TRP A 172 8.79 -2.58 34.11
C TRP A 172 7.94 -1.40 33.61
N ILE A 173 7.32 -0.67 34.54
CA ILE A 173 6.65 0.62 34.26
C ILE A 173 7.61 1.74 34.62
#